data_AF-A0A355RKE4-F1
#
_entry.id   AF-A0A355RKE4-F1
#
_cell.length_a   1.000
_cell.length_b   1.000
_cell.length_c   1.000
_cell.angle_alpha   90.00
_cell.angle_beta   90.00
_cell.angle_gamma   90.00
#
_symmetry.space_group_name_H-M   'P 1'
#
loop_
_entity.id
_entity.type
_entity.pdbx_description
1 polymer ?
#
loop_
_entity_poly.entity_id
_entity_poly.type
_entity_poly.pdbx_seq_one_letter_code
_entity_poly.pdbx_strand_id
1 'polypeptide(L)'
;MKKIIPVLLSLSFLFSCSEEISSSIEKKQVPYEEESVCLIPEEMKNYLIQEEQNKQFKALNDHYLYNASSYCDYSNPVSISFEASSNSPYTINISNSEDFSSFYTVTTRSSSYLIKDPIPGQSYFYEVIDSYNSILKKGKIYIEKEKHLSVRYMNVDGTNNVRDLGGWGASNGNEVGYGLIYRGAKLNGDNCLSDDGFDFVRNVMGVKTEIDLRNESDDLGQTYAAFAKKSFDLYDRAYLKDDEFPYQMYDDIVKDLAKPMNRKIFSYLADKENYPFYIHCSAGADRTGTLCALINGVLGVSEEDLIRDYELTSFSKQGNRWRAASNAEGTDFDLSQFDTSGGVNAKWQAFMNLIKGAGKEGDSLETCFNNFLVNVIGVNQDDINSMKSIMLGLERDYSSNSNVMEDCTHGGHAVFINGNERIEFDTKPVGHDFKRNGSVSYCLGCNKLIKAKKDETDVKNGYSLSEDIVKATSVSKKEMEIKDNRIVFAPYMASKDP
;
A
#
# COMPACT_ATOMS: atom_id res chain seq x y z
N MET A 1 -59.19 83.52 -23.11
CA MET A 1 -58.87 83.30 -21.68
C MET A 1 -57.49 83.89 -21.41
N LYS A 2 -57.38 84.73 -20.37
CA LYS A 2 -56.23 85.30 -19.61
C LYS A 2 -54.80 85.18 -20.24
N LYS A 3 -54.10 86.28 -20.62
CA LYS A 3 -53.27 87.24 -19.80
C LYS A 3 -52.18 86.50 -18.97
N ILE A 4 -50.88 86.85 -18.85
CA ILE A 4 -50.08 88.09 -19.05
C ILE A 4 -48.56 87.79 -18.71
N ILE A 5 -47.62 88.49 -19.39
CA ILE A 5 -46.25 89.00 -19.01
C ILE A 5 -45.04 88.06 -18.70
N PRO A 6 -43.81 88.42 -19.19
CA PRO A 6 -42.52 87.75 -18.95
C PRO A 6 -41.66 88.37 -17.82
N VAL A 7 -40.69 87.62 -17.27
CA VAL A 7 -39.58 88.14 -16.42
C VAL A 7 -38.28 87.35 -16.68
N LEU A 8 -37.20 88.08 -16.96
CA LEU A 8 -35.79 87.68 -17.00
C LEU A 8 -35.16 87.76 -15.59
N LEU A 9 -34.18 86.89 -15.29
CA LEU A 9 -33.02 86.97 -14.36
C LEU A 9 -32.73 85.55 -13.85
N SER A 10 -31.52 85.02 -13.59
CA SER A 10 -30.11 85.38 -13.79
C SER A 10 -29.30 84.16 -13.28
N LEU A 11 -28.07 84.00 -13.77
CA LEU A 11 -27.00 83.07 -13.33
C LEU A 11 -27.00 82.68 -11.83
N SER A 12 -26.73 81.40 -11.54
CA SER A 12 -25.60 80.98 -10.69
C SER A 12 -25.43 79.45 -10.63
N PHE A 13 -24.23 79.00 -10.99
CA PHE A 13 -23.63 77.70 -10.65
C PHE A 13 -23.81 77.37 -9.16
N LEU A 14 -24.03 76.10 -8.82
CA LEU A 14 -23.32 75.40 -7.73
C LEU A 14 -23.68 73.89 -7.72
N PHE A 15 -22.64 73.08 -7.54
CA PHE A 15 -22.60 71.62 -7.48
C PHE A 15 -23.59 70.99 -6.49
N SER A 16 -24.16 69.84 -6.86
CA SER A 16 -24.26 68.71 -5.92
C SER A 16 -24.15 67.38 -6.65
N CYS A 17 -23.23 66.56 -6.16
CA CYS A 17 -22.89 65.20 -6.59
C CYS A 17 -24.06 64.21 -6.60
N SER A 18 -23.78 63.13 -7.34
CA SER A 18 -24.14 61.72 -7.13
C SER A 18 -25.60 61.33 -7.32
N GLU A 19 -25.93 60.92 -8.54
CA GLU A 19 -26.80 59.76 -8.73
C GLU A 19 -25.90 58.52 -8.89
N GLU A 20 -25.91 57.69 -7.84
CA GLU A 20 -25.34 56.34 -7.84
C GLU A 20 -26.11 55.47 -8.84
N ILE A 21 -25.46 55.07 -9.94
CA ILE A 21 -25.84 53.87 -10.67
C ILE A 21 -25.29 52.69 -9.87
N SER A 22 -26.00 52.31 -8.80
CA SER A 22 -25.82 51.00 -8.17
C SER A 22 -26.62 49.98 -8.98
N SER A 23 -26.09 49.56 -10.13
CA SER A 23 -26.51 48.30 -10.74
C SER A 23 -25.98 47.18 -9.85
N SER A 24 -26.85 46.63 -9.01
CA SER A 24 -26.60 45.40 -8.27
C SER A 24 -26.30 44.28 -9.27
N ILE A 25 -25.02 43.99 -9.50
CA ILE A 25 -24.58 42.74 -10.09
C ILE A 25 -24.94 41.67 -9.05
N GLU A 26 -26.07 40.99 -9.24
CA GLU A 26 -26.29 39.70 -8.58
C GLU A 26 -25.08 38.83 -8.91
N LYS A 27 -24.22 38.58 -7.92
CA LYS A 27 -23.15 37.59 -8.06
C LYS A 27 -23.84 36.27 -8.38
N LYS A 28 -23.80 35.85 -9.65
CA LYS A 28 -24.34 34.57 -10.09
C LYS A 28 -23.77 33.50 -9.16
N GLN A 29 -24.65 32.85 -8.41
CA GLN A 29 -24.25 31.82 -7.46
C GLN A 29 -23.60 30.68 -8.26
N VAL A 30 -22.33 30.41 -8.00
CA VAL A 30 -21.62 29.30 -8.64
C VAL A 30 -22.22 28.00 -8.11
N PRO A 31 -22.71 27.09 -8.97
CA PRO A 31 -23.27 25.82 -8.54
C PRO A 31 -22.20 24.98 -7.83
N TYR A 32 -22.58 24.35 -6.72
CA TYR A 32 -21.79 23.37 -6.00
C TYR A 32 -22.41 21.99 -6.23
N GLU A 33 -21.66 21.10 -6.86
CA GLU A 33 -22.11 19.75 -7.17
C GLU A 33 -21.43 18.73 -6.25
N GLU A 34 -22.20 17.76 -5.77
CA GLU A 34 -21.68 16.61 -5.06
C GLU A 34 -22.01 15.35 -5.86
N GLU A 35 -20.99 14.52 -6.09
CA GLU A 35 -21.09 13.25 -6.79
C GLU A 35 -20.38 12.16 -5.99
N SER A 36 -20.89 10.93 -6.06
CA SER A 36 -20.20 9.73 -5.58
C SER A 36 -19.91 8.82 -6.76
N VAL A 37 -18.69 8.28 -6.83
CA VAL A 37 -18.26 7.39 -7.92
C VAL A 37 -17.72 6.08 -7.37
N CYS A 38 -18.31 4.97 -7.79
CA CYS A 38 -17.75 3.63 -7.61
C CYS A 38 -16.66 3.38 -8.67
N LEU A 39 -15.41 3.15 -8.25
CA LEU A 39 -14.32 2.83 -9.19
C LEU A 39 -14.48 1.46 -9.85
N ILE A 40 -15.22 0.57 -9.22
CA ILE A 40 -15.33 -0.82 -9.66
C ILE A 40 -16.46 -0.95 -10.69
N PRO A 41 -16.18 -1.47 -11.89
CA PRO A 41 -17.19 -1.86 -12.88
C PRO A 41 -18.23 -2.83 -12.31
N GLU A 42 -19.45 -2.76 -12.84
CA GLU A 42 -20.60 -3.50 -12.32
C GLU A 42 -20.38 -5.02 -12.33
N GLU A 43 -19.69 -5.56 -13.34
CA GLU A 43 -19.38 -6.99 -13.42
C GLU A 43 -18.50 -7.46 -12.25
N MET A 44 -17.45 -6.70 -11.90
CA MET A 44 -16.58 -7.03 -10.77
C MET A 44 -17.29 -6.78 -9.44
N LYS A 45 -18.09 -5.71 -9.36
CA LYS A 45 -18.90 -5.40 -8.17
C LYS A 45 -19.84 -6.55 -7.83
N ASN A 46 -20.49 -7.15 -8.83
CA ASN A 46 -21.38 -8.30 -8.66
C ASN A 46 -20.71 -9.53 -8.04
N TYR A 47 -19.39 -9.66 -8.16
CA TYR A 47 -18.60 -10.69 -7.49
C TYR A 47 -18.14 -10.24 -6.09
N LEU A 48 -17.53 -9.06 -5.98
CA LEU A 48 -16.87 -8.60 -4.75
C LEU A 48 -17.82 -8.47 -3.56
N ILE A 49 -19.05 -8.00 -3.79
CA ILE A 49 -20.06 -7.80 -2.73
C ILE A 49 -20.68 -9.11 -2.21
N GLN A 50 -20.43 -10.24 -2.88
CA GLN A 50 -21.01 -11.51 -2.46
C GLN A 50 -20.26 -12.04 -1.23
N GLU A 51 -21.03 -12.43 -0.23
CA GLU A 51 -20.54 -13.05 1.01
C GLU A 51 -20.67 -14.59 0.96
N GLU A 52 -21.57 -15.10 0.11
CA GLU A 52 -21.79 -16.55 -0.04
C GLU A 52 -20.97 -17.09 -1.20
N GLN A 53 -20.27 -18.20 -0.95
CA GLN A 53 -19.37 -18.85 -1.89
C GLN A 53 -20.05 -19.21 -3.23
N ASN A 54 -21.24 -19.81 -3.19
CA ASN A 54 -21.99 -20.18 -4.39
C ASN A 54 -22.39 -18.94 -5.24
N LYS A 55 -22.63 -17.79 -4.61
CA LYS A 55 -22.91 -16.52 -5.32
C LYS A 55 -21.64 -15.94 -5.94
N GLN A 56 -20.51 -16.03 -5.25
CA GLN A 56 -19.19 -15.69 -5.80
C GLN A 56 -18.88 -16.56 -7.03
N PHE A 57 -19.07 -17.89 -6.91
CA PHE A 57 -18.92 -18.83 -8.03
C PHE A 57 -19.81 -18.44 -9.20
N LYS A 58 -21.10 -18.20 -8.95
CA LYS A 58 -22.05 -17.81 -10.00
C LYS A 58 -21.59 -16.55 -10.74
N ALA A 59 -21.15 -15.51 -10.02
CA ALA A 59 -20.69 -14.27 -10.64
C ALA A 59 -19.47 -14.50 -11.55
N LEU A 60 -18.49 -15.28 -11.11
CA LEU A 60 -17.32 -15.64 -11.91
C LEU A 60 -17.68 -16.51 -13.11
N ASN A 61 -18.57 -17.49 -12.92
CA ASN A 61 -19.01 -18.39 -13.99
C ASN A 61 -19.85 -17.66 -15.04
N ASP A 62 -20.73 -16.74 -14.64
CA ASP A 62 -21.48 -15.90 -15.56
C ASP A 62 -20.55 -15.00 -16.37
N HIS A 63 -19.54 -14.39 -15.73
CA HIS A 63 -18.52 -13.62 -16.45
C HIS A 63 -17.80 -14.49 -17.48
N TYR A 64 -17.38 -15.70 -17.09
CA TYR A 64 -16.71 -16.64 -17.97
C TYR A 64 -17.57 -17.08 -19.16
N LEU A 65 -18.86 -17.37 -18.94
CA LEU A 65 -19.74 -17.89 -19.99
C LEU A 65 -20.20 -16.81 -20.98
N TYR A 66 -20.47 -15.60 -20.48
CA TYR A 66 -21.15 -14.57 -21.27
C TYR A 66 -20.27 -13.38 -21.65
N ASN A 67 -19.18 -13.14 -20.90
CA ASN A 67 -18.37 -11.93 -20.99
C ASN A 67 -16.86 -12.20 -21.09
N ALA A 68 -16.42 -13.41 -21.45
CA ALA A 68 -14.99 -13.75 -21.52
C ALA A 68 -14.15 -12.87 -22.49
N SER A 69 -14.80 -12.19 -23.43
CA SER A 69 -14.15 -11.21 -24.33
C SER A 69 -14.14 -9.78 -23.79
N SER A 70 -14.89 -9.50 -22.73
CA SER A 70 -15.05 -8.18 -22.11
C SER A 70 -14.19 -8.11 -20.86
N TYR A 71 -12.92 -7.72 -21.02
CA TYR A 71 -12.00 -7.57 -19.90
C TYR A 71 -12.42 -6.38 -19.03
N CYS A 72 -12.49 -6.60 -17.72
CA CYS A 72 -12.93 -5.61 -16.74
C CYS A 72 -11.79 -5.20 -15.79
N ASP A 73 -10.52 -5.34 -16.19
CA ASP A 73 -9.36 -4.99 -15.37
C ASP A 73 -9.02 -3.49 -15.42
N TYR A 74 -10.06 -2.66 -15.26
CA TYR A 74 -10.00 -1.21 -15.27
C TYR A 74 -10.82 -0.61 -14.12
N SER A 75 -10.60 0.67 -13.85
CA SER A 75 -11.46 1.47 -12.98
C SER A 75 -12.34 2.42 -13.80
N ASN A 76 -13.59 2.60 -13.36
CA ASN A 76 -14.49 3.60 -13.89
C ASN A 76 -13.83 4.99 -13.82
N PRO A 77 -13.90 5.80 -14.88
CA PRO A 77 -13.23 7.09 -14.92
C PRO A 77 -13.86 8.06 -13.92
N VAL A 78 -13.01 8.80 -13.21
CA VAL A 78 -13.42 9.89 -12.32
C VAL A 78 -13.10 11.20 -13.02
N SER A 79 -14.12 11.91 -13.50
CA SER A 79 -13.90 13.11 -14.31
C SER A 79 -14.60 14.34 -13.76
N ILE A 80 -13.91 15.46 -13.77
CA ILE A 80 -14.49 16.78 -13.59
C ILE A 80 -14.91 17.28 -14.98
N SER A 81 -16.20 17.50 -15.18
CA SER A 81 -16.75 18.02 -16.45
C SER A 81 -17.45 19.36 -16.24
N PHE A 82 -17.29 20.27 -17.19
CA PHE A 82 -17.85 21.62 -17.15
C PHE A 82 -18.19 22.14 -18.55
N GLU A 83 -18.99 23.19 -18.64
CA GLU A 83 -19.31 23.82 -19.93
C GLU A 83 -18.17 24.75 -20.38
N ALA A 84 -17.66 24.54 -21.59
CA ALA A 84 -16.68 25.44 -22.18
C ALA A 84 -17.33 26.77 -22.56
N SER A 85 -16.83 27.87 -22.00
CA SER A 85 -17.26 29.24 -22.30
C SER A 85 -16.42 29.91 -23.39
N SER A 86 -15.26 29.35 -23.73
CA SER A 86 -14.33 29.88 -24.73
C SER A 86 -13.31 28.83 -25.22
N ASN A 87 -12.50 29.20 -26.22
CA ASN A 87 -11.33 28.42 -26.67
C ASN A 87 -10.06 28.69 -25.83
N SER A 88 -10.16 29.50 -24.79
CA SER A 88 -9.07 29.75 -23.85
C SER A 88 -8.86 28.55 -22.93
N PRO A 89 -7.63 28.35 -22.40
CA PRO A 89 -7.39 27.32 -21.40
C PRO A 89 -8.14 27.64 -20.09
N TYR A 90 -8.54 26.58 -19.40
CA TYR A 90 -9.13 26.58 -18.07
C TYR A 90 -8.11 26.10 -17.05
N THR A 91 -8.25 26.60 -15.84
CA THR A 91 -7.47 26.18 -14.67
C THR A 91 -8.39 25.39 -13.75
N ILE A 92 -7.95 24.21 -13.32
CA ILE A 92 -8.68 23.39 -12.35
C ILE A 92 -7.80 23.23 -11.12
N ASN A 93 -8.26 23.75 -9.99
CA ASN A 93 -7.65 23.49 -8.69
C ASN A 93 -8.33 22.27 -8.09
N ILE A 94 -7.55 21.29 -7.64
CA ILE A 94 -8.07 20.04 -7.06
C ILE A 94 -7.42 19.83 -5.69
N SER A 95 -8.24 19.60 -4.68
CA SER A 95 -7.83 19.43 -3.30
C SER A 95 -8.45 18.18 -2.69
N ASN A 96 -7.76 17.61 -1.71
CA ASN A 96 -8.27 16.55 -0.84
C ASN A 96 -8.94 17.11 0.43
N SER A 97 -8.99 18.45 0.59
CA SER A 97 -9.61 19.15 1.70
C SER A 97 -10.57 20.23 1.21
N GLU A 98 -11.69 20.41 1.92
CA GLU A 98 -12.72 21.38 1.53
C GLU A 98 -12.22 22.83 1.61
N ASP A 99 -11.26 23.09 2.50
CA ASP A 99 -10.67 24.41 2.71
C ASP A 99 -9.59 24.77 1.68
N PHE A 100 -9.24 23.86 0.76
CA PHE A 100 -8.14 24.02 -0.19
C PHE A 100 -6.80 24.41 0.47
N SER A 101 -6.56 23.97 1.71
CA SER A 101 -5.29 24.20 2.41
C SER A 101 -4.07 23.63 1.66
N SER A 102 -4.28 22.58 0.88
CA SER A 102 -3.35 22.06 -0.11
C SER A 102 -4.10 21.65 -1.36
N PHE A 103 -3.69 22.13 -2.52
CA PHE A 103 -4.26 21.76 -3.82
C PHE A 103 -3.17 21.71 -4.88
N TYR A 104 -3.43 20.97 -5.95
CA TYR A 104 -2.65 21.05 -7.18
C TYR A 104 -3.50 21.67 -8.30
N THR A 105 -2.81 22.24 -9.28
CA THR A 105 -3.43 22.96 -10.38
C THR A 105 -3.17 22.24 -11.69
N VAL A 106 -4.22 22.09 -12.49
CA VAL A 106 -4.16 21.58 -13.85
C VAL A 106 -4.62 22.65 -14.82
N THR A 107 -3.91 22.81 -15.93
CA THR A 107 -4.37 23.64 -17.04
C THR A 107 -4.81 22.75 -18.19
N THR A 108 -6.03 22.95 -18.69
CA THR A 108 -6.60 22.17 -19.79
C THR A 108 -7.33 23.05 -20.79
N ARG A 109 -7.35 22.67 -22.06
CA ARG A 109 -8.24 23.25 -23.09
C ARG A 109 -9.52 22.44 -23.29
N SER A 110 -9.56 21.25 -22.72
CA SER A 110 -10.74 20.37 -22.74
C SER A 110 -11.73 20.83 -21.69
N SER A 111 -13.02 20.65 -21.98
CA SER A 111 -14.13 20.91 -21.05
C SER A 111 -14.29 19.81 -19.99
N SER A 112 -13.27 18.96 -19.82
CA SER A 112 -13.21 17.90 -18.84
C SER A 112 -11.76 17.59 -18.45
N TYR A 113 -11.61 17.01 -17.27
CA TYR A 113 -10.35 16.50 -16.75
C TYR A 113 -10.57 15.18 -16.02
N LEU A 114 -9.73 14.19 -16.30
CA LEU A 114 -9.73 12.89 -15.64
C LEU A 114 -8.80 12.91 -14.44
N ILE A 115 -9.32 12.61 -13.25
CA ILE A 115 -8.50 12.31 -12.06
C ILE A 115 -7.84 10.95 -12.32
N LYS A 116 -6.51 10.96 -12.45
CA LYS A 116 -5.74 9.81 -12.96
C LYS A 116 -5.58 8.69 -11.93
N ASP A 117 -5.59 9.01 -10.65
CA ASP A 117 -5.26 8.12 -9.55
C ASP A 117 -6.25 8.26 -8.37
N PRO A 118 -7.56 8.11 -8.58
CA PRO A 118 -8.54 8.23 -7.50
C PRO A 118 -8.30 7.16 -6.42
N ILE A 119 -8.49 7.54 -5.15
CA ILE A 119 -8.29 6.67 -3.98
C ILE A 119 -9.67 6.38 -3.38
N PRO A 120 -10.06 5.10 -3.20
CA PRO A 120 -11.31 4.76 -2.52
C PRO A 120 -11.41 5.42 -1.14
N GLY A 121 -12.57 6.02 -0.84
CA GLY A 121 -12.85 6.71 0.42
C GLY A 121 -12.35 8.16 0.47
N GLN A 122 -11.63 8.62 -0.56
CA GLN A 122 -11.16 10.00 -0.65
C GLN A 122 -12.24 10.90 -1.24
N SER A 123 -12.33 12.13 -0.73
CA SER A 123 -13.07 13.22 -1.37
C SER A 123 -12.13 14.14 -2.13
N TYR A 124 -12.49 14.50 -3.36
CA TYR A 124 -11.79 15.46 -4.20
C TYR A 124 -12.66 16.70 -4.38
N PHE A 125 -12.23 17.81 -3.79
CA PHE A 125 -12.84 19.12 -3.96
C PHE A 125 -12.19 19.80 -5.15
N TYR A 126 -12.97 20.50 -5.97
CA TYR A 126 -12.44 21.16 -7.15
C TYR A 126 -13.06 22.53 -7.41
N GLU A 127 -12.27 23.38 -8.06
CA GLU A 127 -12.70 24.67 -8.61
C GLU A 127 -12.22 24.77 -10.06
N VAL A 128 -13.14 25.03 -10.98
CA VAL A 128 -12.85 25.30 -12.39
C VAL A 128 -12.88 26.81 -12.61
N ILE A 129 -11.79 27.34 -13.15
CA ILE A 129 -11.52 28.76 -13.31
C ILE A 129 -11.23 29.04 -14.79
N ASP A 130 -11.88 30.06 -15.35
CA ASP A 130 -11.62 30.48 -16.73
C ASP A 130 -10.35 31.35 -16.87
N SER A 131 -10.01 31.73 -18.11
CA SER A 131 -8.85 32.59 -18.38
C SER A 131 -8.95 34.01 -17.82
N TYR A 132 -10.12 34.40 -17.31
CA TYR A 132 -10.38 35.71 -16.69
C TYR A 132 -10.41 35.62 -15.15
N ASN A 133 -9.95 34.50 -14.58
CA ASN A 133 -9.96 34.20 -13.15
C ASN A 133 -11.37 34.17 -12.53
N SER A 134 -12.39 33.88 -13.35
CA SER A 134 -13.76 33.67 -12.86
C SER A 134 -14.01 32.19 -12.58
N ILE A 135 -14.52 31.88 -11.39
CA ILE A 135 -14.92 30.52 -11.03
C ILE A 135 -16.18 30.14 -11.83
N LEU A 136 -16.05 29.14 -12.69
CA LEU A 136 -17.15 28.62 -13.51
C LEU A 136 -17.95 27.54 -12.76
N LYS A 137 -17.25 26.69 -12.02
CA LYS A 137 -17.83 25.53 -11.35
C LYS A 137 -17.02 25.17 -10.12
N LYS A 138 -17.69 24.66 -9.08
CA LYS A 138 -17.06 24.05 -7.91
C LYS A 138 -17.82 22.80 -7.49
N GLY A 139 -17.16 21.90 -6.80
CA GLY A 139 -17.83 20.70 -6.32
C GLY A 139 -16.94 19.75 -5.56
N LYS A 140 -17.51 18.60 -5.24
CA LYS A 140 -16.89 17.49 -4.52
C LYS A 140 -17.23 16.19 -5.23
N ILE A 141 -16.21 15.36 -5.44
CA ILE A 141 -16.38 13.98 -5.87
C ILE A 141 -15.91 13.07 -4.74
N TYR A 142 -16.80 12.24 -4.19
CA TYR A 142 -16.46 11.20 -3.24
C TYR A 142 -16.22 9.87 -3.97
N ILE A 143 -15.12 9.20 -3.68
CA ILE A 143 -14.86 7.87 -4.20
C ILE A 143 -15.44 6.85 -3.23
N GLU A 144 -16.40 6.06 -3.69
CA GLU A 144 -17.06 5.06 -2.85
C GLU A 144 -16.05 4.04 -2.31
N LYS A 145 -16.23 3.67 -1.03
CA LYS A 145 -15.43 2.66 -0.35
C LYS A 145 -16.32 1.92 0.64
N GLU A 146 -17.01 0.91 0.13
CA GLU A 146 -17.76 -0.06 0.93
C GLU A 146 -16.94 -1.33 1.12
N LYS A 147 -17.45 -2.26 1.94
CA LYS A 147 -16.81 -3.57 2.18
C LYS A 147 -16.54 -4.28 0.85
N HIS A 148 -15.31 -4.73 0.65
CA HIS A 148 -14.80 -5.37 -0.59
C HIS A 148 -14.78 -4.47 -1.84
N LEU A 149 -15.30 -3.24 -1.78
CA LEU A 149 -15.23 -2.25 -2.86
C LEU A 149 -14.04 -1.29 -2.71
N SER A 150 -13.08 -1.66 -1.85
CA SER A 150 -11.82 -0.96 -1.63
C SER A 150 -10.76 -1.27 -2.70
N VAL A 151 -11.07 -2.12 -3.68
CA VAL A 151 -10.15 -2.46 -4.78
C VAL A 151 -9.93 -1.25 -5.69
N ARG A 152 -8.67 -0.97 -6.02
CA ARG A 152 -8.26 0.14 -6.89
C ARG A 152 -7.47 -0.37 -8.09
N TYR A 153 -8.13 -0.50 -9.23
CA TYR A 153 -7.46 -0.80 -10.50
C TYR A 153 -6.79 0.45 -11.07
N MET A 154 -5.68 0.25 -11.77
CA MET A 154 -4.94 1.31 -12.44
C MET A 154 -5.04 1.12 -13.95
N ASN A 155 -5.57 2.12 -14.64
CA ASN A 155 -5.71 2.10 -16.09
C ASN A 155 -4.37 2.46 -16.75
N VAL A 156 -3.46 1.49 -16.84
CA VAL A 156 -2.12 1.68 -17.40
C VAL A 156 -2.08 1.21 -18.85
N ASP A 157 -1.93 2.15 -19.78
CA ASP A 157 -1.86 1.83 -21.20
C ASP A 157 -0.62 0.99 -21.52
N GLY A 158 -0.80 0.00 -22.39
CA GLY A 158 0.25 -0.98 -22.73
C GLY A 158 0.51 -2.04 -21.67
N THR A 159 -0.27 -2.12 -20.59
CA THR A 159 -0.31 -3.30 -19.70
C THR A 159 -1.73 -3.56 -19.20
N ASN A 160 -1.89 -4.52 -18.28
CA ASN A 160 -3.20 -5.03 -17.86
C ASN A 160 -3.10 -5.69 -16.49
N ASN A 161 -4.25 -6.03 -15.90
CA ASN A 161 -4.37 -6.65 -14.58
C ASN A 161 -3.68 -5.82 -13.48
N VAL A 162 -3.60 -4.49 -13.65
CA VAL A 162 -2.87 -3.61 -12.74
C VAL A 162 -3.79 -3.09 -11.65
N ARG A 163 -3.43 -3.33 -10.38
CA ARG A 163 -4.17 -2.81 -9.23
C ARG A 163 -3.25 -2.54 -8.04
N ASP A 164 -3.72 -1.66 -7.19
CA ASP A 164 -3.16 -1.42 -5.86
C ASP A 164 -3.36 -2.67 -4.98
N LEU A 165 -2.35 -3.01 -4.18
CA LEU A 165 -2.44 -4.09 -3.20
C LEU A 165 -3.11 -3.62 -1.90
N GLY A 166 -3.26 -2.30 -1.73
CA GLY A 166 -3.94 -1.68 -0.60
C GLY A 166 -5.47 -1.79 -0.62
N GLY A 167 -6.09 -1.33 0.45
CA GLY A 167 -7.54 -1.28 0.64
C GLY A 167 -8.14 -2.47 1.39
N TRP A 168 -7.39 -3.55 1.56
CA TRP A 168 -7.86 -4.71 2.33
C TRP A 168 -7.77 -4.46 3.84
N GLY A 169 -8.77 -4.90 4.58
CA GLY A 169 -8.77 -4.86 6.04
C GLY A 169 -7.82 -5.91 6.63
N ALA A 170 -7.07 -5.53 7.65
CA ALA A 170 -6.20 -6.41 8.42
C ALA A 170 -6.85 -6.84 9.75
N SER A 171 -6.38 -7.97 10.29
CA SER A 171 -6.80 -8.56 11.56
C SER A 171 -6.74 -7.59 12.75
N ASN A 172 -5.84 -6.61 12.71
CA ASN A 172 -5.64 -5.60 13.75
C ASN A 172 -6.57 -4.37 13.64
N GLY A 173 -7.49 -4.36 12.66
CA GLY A 173 -8.44 -3.27 12.43
C GLY A 173 -7.90 -2.12 11.57
N ASN A 174 -6.62 -2.15 11.17
CA ASN A 174 -6.09 -1.23 10.16
C ASN A 174 -6.43 -1.74 8.76
N GLU A 175 -6.14 -0.91 7.75
CA GLU A 175 -6.22 -1.28 6.35
C GLU A 175 -4.83 -1.24 5.73
N VAL A 176 -4.60 -2.09 4.73
CA VAL A 176 -3.39 -2.03 3.91
C VAL A 176 -3.40 -0.71 3.14
N GLY A 177 -2.34 0.09 3.27
CA GLY A 177 -2.24 1.42 2.70
C GLY A 177 -2.19 1.40 1.16
N TYR A 178 -2.95 2.29 0.53
CA TYR A 178 -2.91 2.52 -0.91
C TYR A 178 -1.60 3.19 -1.35
N GLY A 179 -1.25 2.99 -2.62
CA GLY A 179 -0.14 3.67 -3.29
C GLY A 179 1.24 3.21 -2.85
N LEU A 180 1.31 2.09 -2.13
CA LEU A 180 2.56 1.54 -1.60
C LEU A 180 3.04 0.35 -2.43
N ILE A 181 2.16 -0.59 -2.77
CA ILE A 181 2.49 -1.72 -3.65
C ILE A 181 1.41 -1.84 -4.72
N TYR A 182 1.85 -1.90 -5.97
CA TYR A 182 1.03 -2.24 -7.11
C TYR A 182 1.40 -3.62 -7.63
N ARG A 183 0.41 -4.35 -8.15
CA ARG A 183 0.60 -5.63 -8.83
C ARG A 183 0.07 -5.53 -10.26
N GLY A 184 0.68 -6.22 -11.21
CA GLY A 184 0.19 -6.22 -12.58
C GLY A 184 0.95 -7.14 -13.55
N ALA A 185 0.58 -7.08 -14.83
CA ALA A 185 1.27 -7.81 -15.89
C ALA A 185 2.60 -7.16 -16.27
N LYS A 186 3.33 -7.79 -17.20
CA LYS A 186 4.63 -7.32 -17.69
C LYS A 186 4.56 -5.87 -18.17
N LEU A 187 5.67 -5.16 -18.01
CA LEU A 187 5.83 -3.77 -18.45
C LEU A 187 6.61 -3.65 -19.77
N ASN A 188 7.27 -4.71 -20.22
CA ASN A 188 8.13 -4.72 -21.41
C ASN A 188 7.71 -5.77 -22.47
N GLY A 189 8.40 -5.76 -23.61
CA GLY A 189 8.21 -6.68 -24.73
C GLY A 189 7.04 -6.32 -25.65
N ASP A 190 6.46 -7.31 -26.33
CA ASP A 190 5.33 -7.06 -27.24
C ASP A 190 4.09 -6.60 -26.48
N ASN A 191 3.39 -5.59 -26.99
CA ASN A 191 2.29 -4.88 -26.31
C ASN A 191 2.72 -4.39 -24.91
N CYS A 192 3.87 -3.71 -24.83
CA CYS A 192 4.38 -3.06 -23.63
C CYS A 192 3.80 -1.66 -23.43
N LEU A 193 4.23 -1.01 -22.34
CA LEU A 193 3.87 0.36 -22.00
C LEU A 193 4.02 1.29 -23.22
N SER A 194 2.97 2.06 -23.52
CA SER A 194 3.07 3.23 -24.37
C SER A 194 3.85 4.35 -23.65
N ASP A 195 4.13 5.46 -24.35
CA ASP A 195 4.71 6.63 -23.67
C ASP A 195 3.80 7.14 -22.54
N ASP A 196 2.47 7.11 -22.75
CA ASP A 196 1.49 7.48 -21.72
C ASP A 196 1.47 6.48 -20.56
N GLY A 197 1.54 5.17 -20.85
CA GLY A 197 1.63 4.12 -19.83
C GLY A 197 2.91 4.23 -18.99
N PHE A 198 4.03 4.53 -19.65
CA PHE A 198 5.30 4.82 -19.00
C PHE A 198 5.19 6.01 -18.05
N ASP A 199 4.66 7.14 -18.53
CA ASP A 199 4.50 8.33 -17.71
C ASP A 199 3.51 8.11 -16.57
N PHE A 200 2.50 7.26 -16.77
CA PHE A 200 1.57 6.87 -15.74
C PHE A 200 2.27 6.08 -14.63
N VAL A 201 2.98 5.00 -14.96
CA VAL A 201 3.74 4.22 -13.96
C VAL A 201 4.78 5.08 -13.26
N ARG A 202 5.48 5.93 -14.02
CA ARG A 202 6.60 6.72 -13.50
C ARG A 202 6.17 7.87 -12.60
N ASN A 203 5.17 8.64 -13.04
CA ASN A 203 4.85 9.97 -12.49
C ASN A 203 3.49 10.01 -11.77
N VAL A 204 2.52 9.18 -12.19
CA VAL A 204 1.20 9.11 -11.54
C VAL A 204 1.25 8.10 -10.39
N MET A 205 1.64 6.85 -10.68
CA MET A 205 1.82 5.82 -9.65
C MET A 205 3.10 6.06 -8.83
N GLY A 206 4.07 6.81 -9.36
CA GLY A 206 5.30 7.17 -8.66
C GLY A 206 6.22 5.99 -8.36
N VAL A 207 6.08 4.85 -9.06
CA VAL A 207 6.74 3.58 -8.73
C VAL A 207 8.26 3.74 -8.64
N LYS A 208 8.86 3.47 -7.49
CA LYS A 208 10.32 3.54 -7.32
C LYS A 208 11.03 2.22 -7.57
N THR A 209 10.37 1.11 -7.26
CA THR A 209 10.99 -0.23 -7.32
C THR A 209 10.16 -1.19 -8.17
N GLU A 210 10.81 -1.86 -9.11
CA GLU A 210 10.22 -2.95 -9.88
C GLU A 210 10.67 -4.31 -9.34
N ILE A 211 9.72 -5.20 -9.09
CA ILE A 211 9.98 -6.60 -8.75
C ILE A 211 9.53 -7.44 -9.94
N ASP A 212 10.49 -7.92 -10.73
CA ASP A 212 10.26 -8.76 -11.90
C ASP A 212 10.46 -10.23 -11.52
N LEU A 213 9.36 -10.97 -11.45
CA LEU A 213 9.34 -12.39 -11.07
C LEU A 213 9.56 -13.32 -12.28
N ARG A 214 9.93 -12.76 -13.43
CA ARG A 214 10.23 -13.51 -14.65
C ARG A 214 11.67 -14.00 -14.68
N ASN A 215 11.88 -15.07 -15.43
CA ASN A 215 13.20 -15.56 -15.75
C ASN A 215 13.67 -14.88 -17.05
N GLU A 216 14.97 -14.95 -17.35
CA GLU A 216 15.57 -14.39 -18.58
C GLU A 216 14.86 -14.79 -19.89
N SER A 217 14.28 -15.99 -19.97
CA SER A 217 13.51 -16.43 -21.15
C SER A 217 12.21 -15.66 -21.37
N ASP A 218 11.66 -15.06 -20.31
CA ASP A 218 10.32 -14.47 -20.26
C ASP A 218 10.36 -12.93 -20.26
N ASP A 219 11.55 -12.33 -20.09
CA ASP A 219 11.74 -10.88 -19.89
C ASP A 219 12.50 -10.19 -21.02
N LEU A 220 12.94 -10.92 -22.04
CA LEU A 220 13.72 -10.40 -23.17
C LEU A 220 15.10 -9.83 -22.74
N GLY A 221 15.69 -10.34 -21.67
CA GLY A 221 17.01 -9.93 -21.17
C GLY A 221 17.01 -8.58 -20.46
N GLN A 222 15.94 -8.27 -19.72
CA GLN A 222 15.83 -7.01 -18.99
C GLN A 222 16.83 -6.96 -17.82
N THR A 223 17.55 -5.84 -17.69
CA THR A 223 18.61 -5.65 -16.68
C THR A 223 18.41 -4.41 -15.81
N TYR A 224 17.37 -3.63 -16.09
CA TYR A 224 16.98 -2.42 -15.37
C TYR A 224 15.46 -2.31 -15.39
N ALA A 225 14.87 -1.49 -14.50
CA ALA A 225 13.43 -1.31 -14.43
C ALA A 225 12.86 -0.81 -15.78
N ALA A 226 11.78 -1.41 -16.26
CA ALA A 226 11.15 -1.11 -17.54
C ALA A 226 10.69 0.36 -17.63
N PHE A 227 10.34 0.96 -16.50
CA PHE A 227 9.95 2.37 -16.39
C PHE A 227 11.13 3.33 -16.10
N ALA A 228 12.37 2.84 -16.13
CA ALA A 228 13.57 3.68 -16.17
C ALA A 228 14.01 3.83 -17.64
N LYS A 229 13.62 4.93 -18.31
CA LYS A 229 14.11 5.26 -19.66
C LYS A 229 15.65 5.26 -19.66
N LYS A 230 16.26 4.85 -20.79
CA LYS A 230 17.72 4.72 -21.05
C LYS A 230 18.58 5.99 -20.85
N SER A 231 18.02 7.06 -20.30
CA SER A 231 18.64 8.36 -20.10
C SER A 231 19.05 8.54 -18.63
N PHE A 232 20.35 8.44 -18.36
CA PHE A 232 21.18 8.92 -17.21
C PHE A 232 20.65 8.93 -15.74
N ASP A 233 19.35 8.93 -15.46
CA ASP A 233 18.70 8.77 -14.13
C ASP A 233 18.53 7.29 -13.72
N LEU A 234 19.22 6.37 -14.39
CA LEU A 234 19.10 4.91 -14.20
C LEU A 234 19.47 4.42 -12.79
N TYR A 235 20.02 5.27 -11.93
CA TYR A 235 20.53 4.91 -10.60
C TYR A 235 19.56 5.15 -9.43
N ASP A 236 18.48 5.92 -9.63
CA ASP A 236 17.58 6.28 -8.53
C ASP A 236 16.45 5.26 -8.31
N ARG A 237 16.23 4.32 -9.23
CA ARG A 237 15.12 3.35 -9.16
C ARG A 237 15.62 1.91 -9.10
N ALA A 238 15.15 1.16 -8.12
CA ALA A 238 15.58 -0.20 -7.88
C ALA A 238 14.89 -1.20 -8.84
N TYR A 239 15.68 -2.13 -9.36
CA TYR A 239 15.19 -3.26 -10.17
C TYR A 239 15.57 -4.56 -9.48
N LEU A 240 14.57 -5.31 -9.04
CA LEU A 240 14.75 -6.57 -8.32
C LEU A 240 14.35 -7.74 -9.21
N LYS A 241 15.37 -8.45 -9.68
CA LYS A 241 15.28 -9.72 -10.41
C LYS A 241 16.37 -10.67 -9.91
N ASP A 242 16.16 -11.97 -10.05
CA ASP A 242 17.16 -12.99 -9.73
C ASP A 242 17.02 -14.20 -10.68
N ASP A 243 17.91 -14.28 -11.66
CA ASP A 243 17.92 -15.38 -12.63
C ASP A 243 18.57 -16.67 -12.07
N GLU A 244 19.41 -16.54 -11.05
CA GLU A 244 20.01 -17.69 -10.35
C GLU A 244 18.97 -18.40 -9.46
N PHE A 245 18.09 -17.61 -8.83
CA PHE A 245 17.04 -18.07 -7.94
C PHE A 245 15.65 -17.68 -8.46
N PRO A 246 15.15 -18.36 -9.52
CA PRO A 246 13.91 -17.99 -10.18
C PRO A 246 12.70 -18.13 -9.24
N TYR A 247 11.83 -17.14 -9.28
CA TYR A 247 10.64 -17.12 -8.43
C TYR A 247 9.67 -18.27 -8.77
N GLN A 248 9.31 -19.07 -7.77
CA GLN A 248 8.32 -20.14 -7.89
C GLN A 248 6.95 -19.68 -7.40
N MET A 249 5.89 -20.36 -7.79
CA MET A 249 4.51 -19.99 -7.48
C MET A 249 3.77 -21.12 -6.78
N TYR A 250 2.70 -20.77 -6.07
CA TYR A 250 1.89 -21.71 -5.31
C TYR A 250 2.75 -22.55 -4.35
N ASP A 251 2.52 -23.86 -4.32
CA ASP A 251 3.21 -24.81 -3.45
C ASP A 251 4.70 -24.99 -3.80
N ASP A 252 5.10 -24.72 -5.05
CA ASP A 252 6.52 -24.80 -5.46
C ASP A 252 7.41 -23.75 -4.77
N ILE A 253 6.82 -22.77 -4.07
CA ILE A 253 7.52 -21.75 -3.28
C ILE A 253 8.40 -22.35 -2.16
N VAL A 254 8.16 -23.60 -1.74
CA VAL A 254 9.00 -24.27 -0.72
C VAL A 254 10.29 -24.86 -1.26
N LYS A 255 10.43 -24.96 -2.59
CA LYS A 255 11.66 -25.49 -3.20
C LYS A 255 12.82 -24.59 -2.81
N ASP A 256 13.98 -25.19 -2.51
CA ASP A 256 15.13 -24.43 -2.00
C ASP A 256 15.59 -23.31 -2.94
N LEU A 257 15.39 -23.48 -4.26
CA LEU A 257 15.68 -22.45 -5.27
C LEU A 257 14.78 -21.21 -5.18
N ALA A 258 13.57 -21.32 -4.61
CA ALA A 258 12.61 -20.22 -4.50
C ALA A 258 12.84 -19.33 -3.27
N LYS A 259 13.49 -19.88 -2.23
CA LYS A 259 13.62 -19.21 -0.92
C LYS A 259 14.49 -17.95 -0.94
N PRO A 260 15.65 -17.90 -1.62
CA PRO A 260 16.52 -16.73 -1.63
C PRO A 260 15.83 -15.48 -2.18
N MET A 261 15.10 -15.60 -3.29
CA MET A 261 14.39 -14.48 -3.90
C MET A 261 13.32 -13.91 -2.95
N ASN A 262 12.56 -14.76 -2.25
CA ASN A 262 11.59 -14.30 -1.24
C ASN A 262 12.26 -13.54 -0.08
N ARG A 263 13.37 -14.06 0.47
CA ARG A 263 14.11 -13.33 1.53
C ARG A 263 14.59 -11.97 1.04
N LYS A 264 15.13 -11.91 -0.17
CA LYS A 264 15.59 -10.66 -0.80
C LYS A 264 14.44 -9.67 -0.98
N ILE A 265 13.29 -10.12 -1.51
CA ILE A 265 12.09 -9.28 -1.66
C ILE A 265 11.66 -8.68 -0.32
N PHE A 266 11.50 -9.51 0.72
CA PHE A 266 11.05 -9.02 2.02
C PHE A 266 12.04 -8.02 2.66
N SER A 267 13.35 -8.20 2.46
CA SER A 267 14.34 -7.21 2.90
C SER A 267 14.20 -5.85 2.20
N TYR A 268 13.77 -5.83 0.94
CA TYR A 268 13.48 -4.57 0.23
C TYR A 268 12.17 -3.94 0.70
N LEU A 269 11.14 -4.76 0.95
CA LEU A 269 9.87 -4.30 1.51
C LEU A 269 10.01 -3.73 2.94
N ALA A 270 11.09 -4.06 3.64
CA ALA A 270 11.37 -3.51 4.97
C ALA A 270 11.79 -2.03 4.95
N ASP A 271 12.24 -1.50 3.81
CA ASP A 271 12.75 -0.14 3.68
C ASP A 271 11.74 0.78 2.98
N LYS A 272 11.28 1.80 3.71
CA LYS A 272 10.30 2.79 3.25
C LYS A 272 10.77 3.56 2.01
N GLU A 273 12.08 3.73 1.82
CA GLU A 273 12.60 4.48 0.68
C GLU A 273 12.39 3.76 -0.66
N ASN A 274 12.22 2.44 -0.63
CA ASN A 274 11.97 1.63 -1.82
C ASN A 274 10.51 1.73 -2.33
N TYR A 275 9.59 2.27 -1.54
CA TYR A 275 8.18 2.42 -1.92
C TYR A 275 7.96 3.65 -2.82
N PRO A 276 7.05 3.57 -3.83
CA PRO A 276 6.16 2.45 -4.13
C PRO A 276 6.78 1.33 -4.98
N PHE A 277 6.27 0.11 -4.82
CA PHE A 277 6.67 -1.07 -5.60
C PHE A 277 5.70 -1.37 -6.75
N TYR A 278 6.21 -1.95 -7.83
CA TYR A 278 5.41 -2.63 -8.86
C TYR A 278 5.88 -4.09 -8.98
N ILE A 279 5.02 -5.01 -8.59
CA ILE A 279 5.27 -6.46 -8.61
C ILE A 279 4.62 -7.06 -9.85
N HIS A 280 5.40 -7.77 -10.67
CA HIS A 280 4.83 -8.42 -11.85
C HIS A 280 5.52 -9.72 -12.24
N CYS A 281 4.83 -10.43 -13.13
CA CYS A 281 5.38 -11.50 -13.93
C CYS A 281 4.94 -11.26 -15.38
N SER A 282 4.74 -12.30 -16.20
CA SER A 282 4.20 -12.13 -17.56
C SER A 282 2.74 -11.66 -17.55
N ALA A 283 1.91 -12.24 -16.68
CA ALA A 283 0.46 -12.05 -16.64
C ALA A 283 -0.03 -11.24 -15.42
N GLY A 284 0.81 -11.06 -14.40
CA GLY A 284 0.37 -10.49 -13.11
C GLY A 284 -0.56 -11.40 -12.31
N ALA A 285 -0.63 -12.68 -12.70
CA ALA A 285 -1.56 -13.67 -12.16
C ALA A 285 -0.90 -14.54 -11.10
N ASP A 286 -0.13 -15.54 -11.53
CA ASP A 286 0.15 -16.72 -10.70
C ASP A 286 1.38 -16.49 -9.78
N ARG A 287 2.56 -16.17 -10.33
CA ARG A 287 3.77 -15.77 -9.57
C ARG A 287 3.51 -14.52 -8.72
N THR A 288 2.97 -13.47 -9.36
CA THR A 288 2.59 -12.22 -8.70
C THR A 288 1.56 -12.46 -7.60
N GLY A 289 0.51 -13.24 -7.89
CA GLY A 289 -0.54 -13.55 -6.91
C GLY A 289 -0.04 -14.34 -5.72
N THR A 290 0.90 -15.26 -5.92
CA THR A 290 1.54 -15.99 -4.81
C THR A 290 2.27 -15.01 -3.89
N LEU A 291 3.08 -14.10 -4.43
CA LEU A 291 3.81 -13.11 -3.63
C LEU A 291 2.85 -12.14 -2.90
N CYS A 292 1.86 -11.61 -3.63
CA CYS A 292 0.85 -10.71 -3.08
C CYS A 292 0.05 -11.38 -1.95
N ALA A 293 -0.27 -12.67 -2.07
CA ALA A 293 -0.93 -13.43 -1.02
C ALA A 293 -0.05 -13.61 0.22
N LEU A 294 1.26 -13.84 0.06
CA LEU A 294 2.20 -13.89 1.18
C LEU A 294 2.29 -12.54 1.92
N ILE A 295 2.35 -11.43 1.18
CA ILE A 295 2.42 -10.07 1.74
C ILE A 295 1.13 -9.74 2.50
N ASN A 296 -0.04 -9.83 1.85
CA ASN A 296 -1.31 -9.53 2.50
C ASN A 296 -1.66 -10.53 3.61
N GLY A 297 -1.30 -11.80 3.46
CA GLY A 297 -1.52 -12.83 4.45
C GLY A 297 -0.76 -12.56 5.74
N VAL A 298 0.52 -12.15 5.65
CA VAL A 298 1.29 -11.77 6.85
C VAL A 298 0.80 -10.44 7.43
N LEU A 299 0.26 -9.52 6.62
CA LEU A 299 -0.40 -8.30 7.10
C LEU A 299 -1.73 -8.55 7.85
N GLY A 300 -2.23 -9.79 7.84
CA GLY A 300 -3.45 -10.18 8.55
C GLY A 300 -4.73 -10.01 7.72
N VAL A 301 -4.63 -9.90 6.39
CA VAL A 301 -5.81 -9.92 5.51
C VAL A 301 -6.51 -11.27 5.59
N SER A 302 -7.84 -11.25 5.61
CA SER A 302 -8.67 -12.45 5.74
C SER A 302 -8.48 -13.42 4.56
N GLU A 303 -8.68 -14.72 4.79
CA GLU A 303 -8.62 -15.71 3.70
C GLU A 303 -9.56 -15.35 2.54
N GLU A 304 -10.75 -14.88 2.88
CA GLU A 304 -11.77 -14.52 1.92
C GLU A 304 -11.31 -13.36 1.01
N ASP A 305 -10.68 -12.34 1.58
CA ASP A 305 -10.16 -11.20 0.84
C ASP A 305 -8.89 -11.52 0.05
N LEU A 306 -8.03 -12.41 0.56
CA LEU A 306 -6.92 -12.96 -0.22
C LEU A 306 -7.42 -13.69 -1.47
N ILE A 307 -8.49 -14.47 -1.32
CA ILE A 307 -9.12 -15.15 -2.45
C ILE A 307 -9.76 -14.14 -3.40
N ARG A 308 -10.45 -13.10 -2.90
CA ARG A 308 -10.99 -12.03 -3.76
C ARG A 308 -9.91 -11.38 -4.60
N ASP A 309 -8.80 -10.96 -3.99
CA ASP A 309 -7.68 -10.36 -4.73
C ASP A 309 -7.09 -11.31 -5.79
N TYR A 310 -6.97 -12.60 -5.47
CA TYR A 310 -6.50 -13.62 -6.41
C TYR A 310 -7.46 -13.78 -7.60
N GLU A 311 -8.75 -13.99 -7.33
CA GLU A 311 -9.76 -14.29 -8.33
C GLU A 311 -10.15 -13.10 -9.21
N LEU A 312 -9.90 -11.87 -8.75
CA LEU A 312 -10.02 -10.65 -9.55
C LEU A 312 -9.27 -10.74 -10.89
N THR A 313 -8.19 -11.53 -10.94
CA THR A 313 -7.46 -11.82 -12.19
C THR A 313 -8.36 -12.45 -13.26
N SER A 314 -9.42 -13.17 -12.88
CA SER A 314 -10.37 -13.82 -13.80
C SER A 314 -11.14 -12.82 -14.66
N PHE A 315 -11.23 -11.56 -14.25
CA PHE A 315 -11.85 -10.48 -15.01
C PHE A 315 -10.90 -9.83 -16.03
N SER A 316 -9.63 -10.23 -16.03
CA SER A 316 -8.63 -9.78 -17.00
C SER A 316 -8.53 -10.75 -18.18
N LYS A 317 -7.77 -10.36 -19.20
CA LYS A 317 -7.47 -11.23 -20.35
C LYS A 317 -6.67 -12.51 -20.03
N GLN A 318 -6.22 -12.66 -18.78
CA GLN A 318 -5.46 -13.83 -18.33
C GLN A 318 -6.34 -15.06 -18.09
N GLY A 319 -7.66 -14.87 -18.08
CA GLY A 319 -8.65 -15.93 -17.91
C GLY A 319 -8.72 -16.46 -16.47
N ASN A 320 -9.51 -17.51 -16.29
CA ASN A 320 -9.95 -17.98 -14.98
C ASN A 320 -8.79 -18.30 -14.02
N ARG A 321 -8.80 -17.66 -12.86
CA ARG A 321 -8.03 -17.99 -11.66
C ARG A 321 -9.04 -18.17 -10.55
N TRP A 322 -9.60 -19.35 -10.44
CA TRP A 322 -10.61 -19.62 -9.41
C TRP A 322 -9.94 -20.32 -8.23
N ARG A 323 -10.50 -20.12 -7.04
CA ARG A 323 -10.00 -20.75 -5.82
C ARG A 323 -10.05 -22.26 -5.89
N ALA A 324 -11.00 -22.84 -6.65
CA ALA A 324 -11.11 -24.27 -6.87
C ALA A 324 -11.85 -24.58 -8.20
N ALA A 325 -11.94 -25.85 -8.56
CA ALA A 325 -12.72 -26.29 -9.72
C ALA A 325 -14.24 -26.12 -9.47
N SER A 326 -15.05 -26.24 -10.52
CA SER A 326 -16.50 -26.37 -10.37
C SER A 326 -16.87 -27.75 -9.81
N ASN A 327 -17.89 -27.80 -8.96
CA ASN A 327 -18.55 -29.06 -8.60
C ASN A 327 -19.24 -29.69 -9.82
N ALA A 328 -19.69 -30.95 -9.66
CA ALA A 328 -20.31 -31.72 -10.74
C ALA A 328 -21.59 -31.06 -11.26
N GLU A 329 -22.30 -30.34 -10.40
CA GLU A 329 -23.55 -29.66 -10.73
C GLU A 329 -23.35 -28.32 -11.45
N GLY A 330 -22.15 -27.75 -11.47
CA GLY A 330 -21.90 -26.44 -12.07
C GLY A 330 -22.47 -25.28 -11.25
N THR A 331 -22.61 -25.43 -9.93
CA THR A 331 -23.31 -24.47 -9.05
C THR A 331 -22.44 -23.88 -7.96
N ASP A 332 -21.30 -24.49 -7.65
CA ASP A 332 -20.40 -24.07 -6.58
C ASP A 332 -18.96 -24.56 -6.85
N PHE A 333 -18.02 -24.11 -6.02
CA PHE A 333 -16.65 -24.61 -6.00
C PHE A 333 -16.55 -26.01 -5.37
N ASP A 334 -15.82 -26.91 -6.03
CA ASP A 334 -15.38 -28.18 -5.48
C ASP A 334 -14.07 -27.99 -4.69
N LEU A 335 -14.21 -27.75 -3.39
CA LEU A 335 -13.07 -27.58 -2.48
C LEU A 335 -12.41 -28.90 -2.08
N SER A 336 -12.86 -30.06 -2.58
CA SER A 336 -12.26 -31.35 -2.21
C SER A 336 -10.98 -31.68 -2.98
N GLN A 337 -10.69 -30.91 -4.04
CA GLN A 337 -9.53 -31.12 -4.91
C GLN A 337 -8.31 -30.30 -4.43
N PHE A 338 -7.30 -31.00 -3.93
CA PHE A 338 -6.06 -30.42 -3.40
C PHE A 338 -4.80 -30.85 -4.15
N ASP A 339 -4.97 -31.50 -5.31
CA ASP A 339 -3.85 -32.11 -6.03
C ASP A 339 -3.11 -31.10 -6.91
N THR A 340 -1.81 -30.93 -6.64
CA THR A 340 -0.84 -30.14 -7.42
C THR A 340 -0.70 -30.57 -8.89
N SER A 341 -1.14 -31.79 -9.23
CA SER A 341 -1.19 -32.29 -10.61
C SER A 341 -2.33 -31.70 -11.44
N GLY A 342 -3.27 -31.00 -10.79
CA GLY A 342 -4.41 -30.35 -11.42
C GLY A 342 -4.10 -29.00 -12.08
N GLY A 343 -5.16 -28.35 -12.58
CA GLY A 343 -5.08 -27.00 -13.12
C GLY A 343 -4.77 -25.93 -12.08
N VAL A 344 -4.69 -24.68 -12.53
CA VAL A 344 -4.35 -23.49 -11.71
C VAL A 344 -5.14 -23.42 -10.39
N ASN A 345 -6.42 -23.80 -10.41
CA ASN A 345 -7.27 -23.77 -9.23
C ASN A 345 -6.84 -24.75 -8.12
N ALA A 346 -6.38 -25.95 -8.50
CA ALA A 346 -5.90 -26.94 -7.53
C ALA A 346 -4.58 -26.51 -6.88
N LYS A 347 -3.75 -25.76 -7.61
CA LYS A 347 -2.49 -25.20 -7.08
C LYS A 347 -2.72 -24.10 -6.05
N TRP A 348 -3.75 -23.26 -6.21
CA TRP A 348 -4.13 -22.30 -5.18
C TRP A 348 -4.50 -22.99 -3.86
N GLN A 349 -5.31 -24.06 -3.93
CA GLN A 349 -5.66 -24.84 -2.74
C GLN A 349 -4.44 -25.51 -2.10
N ALA A 350 -3.55 -26.09 -2.90
CA ALA A 350 -2.30 -26.68 -2.41
C ALA A 350 -1.42 -25.63 -1.69
N PHE A 351 -1.32 -24.42 -2.25
CA PHE A 351 -0.64 -23.28 -1.62
C PHE A 351 -1.27 -22.90 -0.27
N MET A 352 -2.58 -22.73 -0.20
CA MET A 352 -3.25 -22.37 1.06
C MET A 352 -3.12 -23.47 2.13
N ASN A 353 -3.16 -24.73 1.73
CA ASN A 353 -2.91 -25.86 2.63
C ASN A 353 -1.48 -25.87 3.17
N LEU A 354 -0.51 -25.57 2.32
CA LEU A 354 0.89 -25.44 2.71
C LEU A 354 1.06 -24.31 3.75
N ILE A 355 0.45 -23.15 3.53
CA ILE A 355 0.48 -22.03 4.49
C ILE A 355 -0.13 -22.46 5.82
N LYS A 356 -1.35 -23.01 5.81
CA LYS A 356 -2.05 -23.46 7.02
C LYS A 356 -1.27 -24.54 7.77
N GLY A 357 -0.58 -25.42 7.03
CA GLY A 357 0.27 -26.48 7.59
C GLY A 357 1.54 -25.97 8.30
N ALA A 358 1.94 -24.72 8.11
CA ALA A 358 3.03 -24.10 8.86
C ALA A 358 2.61 -23.60 10.26
N GLY A 359 1.31 -23.57 10.55
CA GLY A 359 0.76 -23.25 11.86
C GLY A 359 0.49 -24.48 12.73
N LYS A 360 0.02 -24.23 13.94
CA LYS A 360 -0.52 -25.22 14.88
C LYS A 360 -2.04 -25.10 14.95
N GLU A 361 -2.68 -26.10 15.52
CA GLU A 361 -4.12 -26.06 15.78
C GLU A 361 -4.49 -24.82 16.61
N GLY A 362 -5.43 -24.02 16.11
CA GLY A 362 -5.87 -22.77 16.73
C GLY A 362 -5.08 -21.52 16.34
N ASP A 363 -3.98 -21.65 15.58
CA ASP A 363 -3.26 -20.48 15.06
C ASP A 363 -4.15 -19.70 14.07
N SER A 364 -4.04 -18.37 14.11
CA SER A 364 -4.65 -17.51 13.09
C SER A 364 -3.94 -17.70 11.75
N LEU A 365 -4.64 -17.37 10.66
CA LEU A 365 -4.04 -17.43 9.31
C LEU A 365 -2.81 -16.53 9.19
N GLU A 366 -2.84 -15.34 9.83
CA GLU A 366 -1.68 -14.44 9.90
C GLU A 366 -0.46 -15.12 10.54
N THR A 367 -0.66 -15.84 11.64
CA THR A 367 0.40 -16.63 12.30
C THR A 367 0.92 -17.73 11.38
N CYS A 368 0.04 -18.41 10.65
CA CYS A 368 0.43 -19.42 9.67
C CYS A 368 1.31 -18.83 8.56
N PHE A 369 0.94 -17.68 7.98
CA PHE A 369 1.77 -16.96 6.99
C PHE A 369 3.12 -16.53 7.58
N ASN A 370 3.13 -15.97 8.79
CA ASN A 370 4.36 -15.56 9.45
C ASN A 370 5.30 -16.75 9.70
N ASN A 371 4.77 -17.85 10.26
CA ASN A 371 5.52 -19.07 10.50
C ASN A 371 6.05 -19.68 9.20
N PHE A 372 5.26 -19.62 8.13
CA PHE A 372 5.70 -20.09 6.83
C PHE A 372 6.90 -19.28 6.32
N LEU A 373 6.79 -17.94 6.32
CA LEU A 373 7.86 -17.06 5.86
C LEU A 373 9.14 -17.22 6.69
N VAL A 374 9.03 -17.29 8.01
CA VAL A 374 10.21 -17.38 8.90
C VAL A 374 10.80 -18.78 8.92
N ASN A 375 10.00 -19.82 9.13
CA ASN A 375 10.51 -21.17 9.41
C ASN A 375 10.74 -21.99 8.13
N VAL A 376 9.97 -21.76 7.08
CA VAL A 376 10.07 -22.53 5.82
C VAL A 376 10.93 -21.80 4.80
N ILE A 377 10.68 -20.50 4.61
CA ILE A 377 11.38 -19.67 3.61
C ILE A 377 12.67 -19.06 4.18
N GLY A 378 12.71 -18.76 5.49
CA GLY A 378 13.85 -18.15 6.16
C GLY A 378 13.87 -16.63 6.07
N VAL A 379 12.73 -15.98 5.85
CA VAL A 379 12.61 -14.51 5.88
C VAL A 379 12.90 -14.01 7.30
N ASN A 380 13.61 -12.89 7.41
CA ASN A 380 13.87 -12.26 8.70
C ASN A 380 12.56 -11.70 9.29
N GLN A 381 12.27 -12.01 10.55
CA GLN A 381 11.10 -11.49 11.25
C GLN A 381 11.09 -9.95 11.31
N ASP A 382 12.25 -9.31 11.43
CA ASP A 382 12.36 -7.84 11.50
C ASP A 382 11.99 -7.18 10.17
N ASP A 383 12.29 -7.84 9.04
CA ASP A 383 11.89 -7.36 7.71
C ASP A 383 10.36 -7.41 7.55
N ILE A 384 9.74 -8.50 8.02
CA ILE A 384 8.27 -8.65 8.06
C ILE A 384 7.66 -7.55 8.94
N ASN A 385 8.20 -7.32 10.14
CA ASN A 385 7.68 -6.32 11.08
C ASN A 385 7.78 -4.89 10.51
N SER A 386 8.90 -4.57 9.86
CA SER A 386 9.12 -3.27 9.21
C SER A 386 8.14 -3.06 8.06
N MET A 387 7.97 -4.07 7.21
CA MET A 387 6.97 -4.06 6.14
C MET A 387 5.55 -3.88 6.69
N LYS A 388 5.17 -4.60 7.75
CA LYS A 388 3.86 -4.41 8.43
C LYS A 388 3.66 -2.97 8.89
N SER A 389 4.66 -2.38 9.54
CA SER A 389 4.57 -1.00 10.03
C SER A 389 4.35 0.02 8.91
N ILE A 390 5.07 -0.13 7.80
CA ILE A 390 4.92 0.73 6.62
C ILE A 390 3.55 0.53 5.98
N MET A 391 3.17 -0.73 5.75
CA MET A 391 1.99 -1.09 4.96
C MET A 391 0.67 -0.83 5.69
N LEU A 392 0.65 -0.94 7.03
CA LEU A 392 -0.56 -0.68 7.83
C LEU A 392 -0.58 0.73 8.43
N GLY A 393 0.37 1.59 8.07
CA GLY A 393 0.45 2.96 8.58
C GLY A 393 0.56 3.04 10.10
N LEU A 394 1.23 2.05 10.72
CA LEU A 394 1.38 1.99 12.18
C LEU A 394 2.35 3.08 12.61
N GLU A 395 1.83 4.28 12.88
CA GLU A 395 2.62 5.36 13.46
C GLU A 395 3.03 5.02 14.90
N ARG A 396 4.24 5.42 15.27
CA ARG A 396 4.73 5.34 16.65
C ARG A 396 3.99 6.35 17.54
N ASP A 397 2.84 6.00 18.10
CA ASP A 397 2.15 6.88 19.06
C ASP A 397 2.99 7.09 20.34
N TYR A 398 3.38 8.33 20.63
CA TYR A 398 4.14 8.74 21.83
C TYR A 398 3.24 9.15 23.01
N SER A 399 1.90 9.07 22.89
CA SER A 399 1.02 9.93 23.70
C SER A 399 0.00 9.28 24.64
N SER A 400 -0.12 7.96 24.77
CA SER A 400 -1.19 7.36 25.58
C SER A 400 -0.71 6.66 26.88
N ASN A 401 -0.94 7.34 28.01
CA ASN A 401 -0.87 6.80 29.36
C ASN A 401 -2.14 5.98 29.68
N SER A 402 -2.07 4.65 29.70
CA SER A 402 -3.07 3.83 30.40
C SER A 402 -2.44 2.53 30.95
N ASN A 403 -2.72 2.27 32.23
CA ASN A 403 -2.14 1.19 33.04
C ASN A 403 -3.00 -0.08 32.96
N VAL A 404 -2.55 -1.14 32.28
CA VAL A 404 -2.99 -2.54 32.51
C VAL A 404 -1.83 -3.49 32.20
N MET A 405 -1.62 -4.52 33.04
CA MET A 405 -0.54 -5.52 32.95
C MET A 405 -1.01 -6.81 32.26
N GLU A 406 -0.23 -7.36 31.31
CA GLU A 406 -0.17 -8.81 31.00
C GLU A 406 1.16 -9.20 30.29
N ASP A 407 1.68 -10.40 30.58
CA ASP A 407 2.96 -10.98 30.12
C ASP A 407 2.96 -11.39 28.61
N CYS A 408 4.14 -11.39 27.97
CA CYS A 408 4.38 -11.77 26.56
C CYS A 408 5.51 -12.81 26.44
N THR A 409 5.33 -13.88 25.64
CA THR A 409 6.10 -15.14 25.72
C THR A 409 6.91 -15.56 24.46
N HIS A 410 7.39 -14.68 23.57
CA HIS A 410 8.11 -15.11 22.34
C HIS A 410 9.20 -14.11 21.81
N GLY A 411 10.26 -14.58 21.10
CA GLY A 411 11.02 -13.72 20.12
C GLY A 411 12.52 -13.82 19.58
N GLY A 412 13.49 -12.87 19.78
CA GLY A 412 14.82 -12.59 19.15
C GLY A 412 15.95 -11.80 19.95
N HIS A 413 16.88 -11.16 19.18
CA HIS A 413 18.28 -10.68 19.45
C HIS A 413 18.39 -9.15 19.71
N ALA A 414 19.35 -8.66 20.52
CA ALA A 414 19.45 -7.24 20.90
C ALA A 414 20.85 -6.61 20.73
N VAL A 415 20.92 -5.35 20.29
CA VAL A 415 22.16 -4.57 20.10
C VAL A 415 22.14 -3.31 20.96
N PHE A 416 23.20 -3.07 21.74
CA PHE A 416 23.37 -1.86 22.55
C PHE A 416 24.61 -1.06 22.13
N ILE A 417 24.54 0.26 22.30
CA ILE A 417 25.65 1.18 22.05
C ILE A 417 25.94 1.95 23.34
N ASN A 418 27.18 1.86 23.83
CA ASN A 418 27.66 2.59 25.01
C ASN A 418 28.89 3.43 24.63
N GLY A 419 28.72 4.74 24.55
CA GLY A 419 29.74 5.62 23.99
C GLY A 419 30.02 5.27 22.52
N ASN A 420 31.29 4.96 22.19
CA ASN A 420 31.70 4.55 20.84
C ASN A 420 31.74 3.02 20.64
N GLU A 421 31.33 2.22 21.63
CA GLU A 421 31.36 0.76 21.54
C GLU A 421 29.97 0.17 21.29
N ARG A 422 29.88 -0.71 20.29
CA ARG A 422 28.71 -1.52 19.96
C ARG A 422 28.84 -2.90 20.60
N ILE A 423 27.81 -3.34 21.32
CA ILE A 423 27.79 -4.64 21.99
C ILE A 423 26.54 -5.40 21.53
N GLU A 424 26.73 -6.63 21.10
CA GLU A 424 25.68 -7.50 20.57
C GLU A 424 25.36 -8.63 21.56
N PHE A 425 24.07 -8.91 21.74
CA PHE A 425 23.55 -9.87 22.72
C PHE A 425 22.64 -10.88 22.06
N ASP A 426 22.94 -12.16 22.28
CA ASP A 426 22.01 -13.26 21.99
C ASP A 426 21.17 -13.54 23.24
N THR A 427 19.92 -13.11 23.22
CA THR A 427 18.93 -13.41 24.28
C THR A 427 18.01 -14.55 23.85
N LYS A 428 17.44 -15.24 24.85
CA LYS A 428 16.23 -16.04 24.61
C LYS A 428 15.14 -15.15 24.02
N PRO A 429 14.22 -15.74 23.25
CA PRO A 429 13.59 -15.03 22.16
C PRO A 429 12.70 -13.86 22.70
N VAL A 430 13.02 -12.58 22.38
CA VAL A 430 12.09 -11.42 22.24
C VAL A 430 12.27 -10.60 20.92
N GLY A 431 11.26 -10.58 20.05
CA GLY A 431 11.33 -10.33 18.59
C GLY A 431 10.28 -9.31 18.19
N HIS A 432 10.11 -8.35 19.08
CA HIS A 432 9.17 -7.27 19.00
C HIS A 432 9.97 -6.02 19.37
N ASP A 433 9.77 -4.94 18.62
CA ASP A 433 10.34 -3.66 18.98
C ASP A 433 9.73 -3.15 20.29
N PHE A 434 10.56 -2.55 21.14
CA PHE A 434 10.12 -1.97 22.40
C PHE A 434 10.27 -0.46 22.43
N LYS A 435 9.27 0.23 22.99
CA LYS A 435 9.35 1.67 23.30
C LYS A 435 9.57 1.85 24.79
N ARG A 436 10.60 2.58 25.21
CA ARG A 436 10.85 2.90 26.64
C ARG A 436 10.33 4.30 26.97
N ASN A 437 9.52 4.42 28.02
CA ASN A 437 9.09 5.70 28.59
C ASN A 437 9.31 5.65 30.11
N GLY A 438 10.42 6.23 30.57
CA GLY A 438 10.85 6.12 31.97
C GLY A 438 11.18 4.67 32.40
N SER A 439 10.49 4.18 33.44
CA SER A 439 10.65 2.83 34.01
C SER A 439 9.69 1.79 33.41
N VAL A 440 9.18 2.02 32.20
CA VAL A 440 8.21 1.14 31.52
C VAL A 440 8.63 0.93 30.08
N SER A 441 8.46 -0.29 29.57
CA SER A 441 8.69 -0.66 28.17
C SER A 441 7.42 -1.23 27.55
N TYR A 442 7.12 -0.89 26.30
CA TYR A 442 5.91 -1.33 25.57
C TYR A 442 6.30 -2.23 24.41
N CYS A 443 5.56 -3.30 24.19
CA CYS A 443 5.75 -4.21 23.06
C CYS A 443 4.95 -3.73 21.82
N LEU A 444 5.62 -3.36 20.72
CA LEU A 444 4.96 -2.79 19.54
C LEU A 444 4.10 -3.80 18.75
N GLY A 445 4.38 -5.10 18.86
CA GLY A 445 3.63 -6.14 18.14
C GLY A 445 2.33 -6.61 18.82
N CYS A 446 2.19 -6.48 20.14
CA CYS A 446 1.01 -6.98 20.87
C CYS A 446 0.33 -5.93 21.77
N ASN A 447 0.81 -4.69 21.75
CA ASN A 447 0.29 -3.56 22.52
C ASN A 447 0.21 -3.81 24.05
N LYS A 448 1.05 -4.72 24.58
CA LYS A 448 1.16 -5.04 26.01
C LYS A 448 2.29 -4.27 26.70
N LEU A 449 2.05 -3.93 27.97
CA LEU A 449 2.86 -3.04 28.80
C LEU A 449 3.75 -3.86 29.75
N ILE A 450 5.06 -3.64 29.73
CA ILE A 450 6.06 -4.35 30.56
C ILE A 450 6.66 -3.37 31.57
N LYS A 451 6.55 -3.69 32.87
CA LYS A 451 7.22 -2.92 33.94
C LYS A 451 8.73 -3.19 33.91
N ALA A 452 9.56 -2.14 33.94
CA ALA A 452 10.98 -2.32 34.22
C ALA A 452 11.18 -2.72 35.70
N LYS A 453 11.98 -3.76 35.95
CA LYS A 453 12.58 -3.98 37.27
C LYS A 453 13.50 -2.79 37.58
N LYS A 454 13.52 -2.37 38.85
CA LYS A 454 14.29 -1.23 39.35
C LYS A 454 15.79 -1.45 39.06
N ASP A 455 16.46 -0.46 38.47
CA ASP A 455 17.90 -0.44 38.27
C ASP A 455 18.62 -0.41 39.63
N GLU A 456 19.18 -1.54 40.07
CA GLU A 456 20.22 -1.57 41.09
C GLU A 456 21.59 -1.51 40.39
N THR A 457 22.01 -0.29 40.06
CA THR A 457 23.36 -0.03 39.53
C THR A 457 24.32 0.22 40.69
N ASP A 458 24.99 -0.84 41.17
CA ASP A 458 26.25 -0.65 41.90
C ASP A 458 27.40 -0.65 40.88
N VAL A 459 27.88 0.56 40.56
CA VAL A 459 28.78 0.89 39.43
C VAL A 459 30.20 0.32 39.62
N LYS A 460 30.47 -0.48 40.66
CA LYS A 460 31.80 -1.04 40.90
C LYS A 460 32.09 -2.39 40.23
N ASN A 461 31.08 -3.16 39.80
CA ASN A 461 31.29 -4.56 39.39
C ASN A 461 30.50 -5.03 38.13
N GLY A 462 30.07 -4.12 37.25
CA GLY A 462 29.40 -4.45 35.97
C GLY A 462 27.89 -4.20 35.95
N TYR A 463 27.27 -4.32 34.78
CA TYR A 463 25.84 -4.08 34.56
C TYR A 463 25.00 -5.29 34.99
N SER A 464 23.92 -5.05 35.76
CA SER A 464 22.90 -6.05 36.06
C SER A 464 21.82 -6.03 34.98
N LEU A 465 21.74 -7.09 34.19
CA LEU A 465 20.65 -7.32 33.24
C LEU A 465 19.92 -8.61 33.67
N SER A 466 18.63 -8.72 33.37
CA SER A 466 17.77 -9.85 33.77
C SER A 466 18.36 -11.22 33.45
N GLU A 467 17.88 -12.26 34.14
CA GLU A 467 18.49 -13.58 34.41
C GLU A 467 18.92 -14.48 33.22
N ASP A 468 18.98 -14.00 31.98
CA ASP A 468 19.01 -14.86 30.78
C ASP A 468 20.09 -14.51 29.73
N ILE A 469 21.26 -13.97 30.12
CA ILE A 469 22.37 -13.74 29.18
C ILE A 469 23.15 -15.04 28.95
N VAL A 470 23.15 -15.54 27.71
CA VAL A 470 23.83 -16.78 27.32
C VAL A 470 25.21 -16.50 26.69
N LYS A 471 25.38 -15.34 26.06
CA LYS A 471 26.64 -14.93 25.40
C LYS A 471 26.71 -13.42 25.20
N ALA A 472 27.92 -12.84 25.29
CA ALA A 472 28.17 -11.42 25.01
C ALA A 472 29.49 -11.26 24.21
N THR A 473 29.45 -10.47 23.13
CA THR A 473 30.62 -10.27 22.25
C THR A 473 30.84 -8.78 21.99
N SER A 474 32.08 -8.32 22.10
CA SER A 474 32.47 -6.93 21.78
C SER A 474 32.76 -6.74 20.29
N VAL A 475 32.86 -5.48 19.83
CA VAL A 475 33.27 -5.10 18.46
C VAL A 475 34.60 -5.73 18.02
N SER A 476 35.49 -6.05 18.98
CA SER A 476 36.77 -6.73 18.72
C SER A 476 36.66 -8.25 18.50
N LYS A 477 35.43 -8.80 18.49
CA LYS A 477 35.12 -10.24 18.45
C LYS A 477 35.70 -11.05 19.62
N LYS A 478 36.10 -10.39 20.71
CA LYS A 478 36.42 -11.07 21.96
C LYS A 478 35.14 -11.38 22.72
N GLU A 479 35.00 -12.65 23.08
CA GLU A 479 33.98 -13.17 23.99
C GLU A 479 34.24 -12.60 25.39
N MET A 480 33.19 -12.06 26.01
CA MET A 480 33.27 -11.41 27.32
C MET A 480 32.94 -12.41 28.43
N GLU A 481 33.63 -12.32 29.57
CA GLU A 481 33.38 -13.21 30.71
C GLU A 481 32.07 -12.85 31.41
N ILE A 482 31.20 -13.85 31.58
CA ILE A 482 29.93 -13.74 32.28
C ILE A 482 30.04 -14.47 33.61
N LYS A 483 29.79 -13.78 34.72
CA LYS A 483 29.82 -14.34 36.07
C LYS A 483 28.62 -13.83 36.86
N ASP A 484 27.89 -14.74 37.52
CA ASP A 484 26.69 -14.43 38.31
C ASP A 484 25.65 -13.57 37.54
N ASN A 485 25.40 -13.90 36.26
CA ASN A 485 24.53 -13.13 35.34
C ASN A 485 24.96 -11.67 35.13
N ARG A 486 26.25 -11.39 35.22
CA ARG A 486 26.83 -10.06 34.98
C ARG A 486 27.98 -10.16 34.00
N ILE A 487 28.13 -9.14 33.15
CA ILE A 487 29.31 -8.98 32.29
C ILE A 487 30.42 -8.39 33.16
N VAL A 488 31.53 -9.13 33.28
CA VAL A 488 32.71 -8.69 34.03
C VAL A 488 33.68 -8.04 33.05
N PHE A 489 33.93 -6.75 33.23
CA PHE A 489 35.02 -6.09 32.52
C PHE A 489 36.34 -6.47 33.19
N ALA A 490 37.31 -6.97 32.43
CA ALA A 490 38.66 -7.13 32.93
C ALA A 490 39.12 -5.75 33.46
N PRO A 491 39.62 -5.65 34.70
CA PRO A 491 40.04 -4.36 35.23
C PRO A 491 41.10 -3.78 34.31
N TYR A 492 40.84 -2.57 33.82
CA TYR A 492 41.80 -1.78 33.06
C TYR A 492 43.08 -1.74 33.91
N MET A 493 44.13 -2.47 33.50
CA MET A 493 45.43 -2.33 34.15
C MET A 493 45.88 -0.91 33.86
N ALA A 494 45.63 0.00 34.79
CA ALA A 494 46.27 1.30 34.82
C ALA A 494 47.77 1.04 34.69
N SER A 495 48.37 1.57 33.62
CA SER A 495 49.80 1.51 33.38
C SER A 495 50.51 1.95 34.65
N LYS A 496 51.16 1.01 35.32
CA LYS A 496 52.23 1.33 36.26
C LYS A 496 53.44 1.66 35.41
N ASP A 497 53.70 2.94 35.22
CA ASP A 497 55.07 3.44 35.27
C ASP A 497 55.08 4.78 36.03
N PRO A 498 56.12 5.01 36.85
CA PRO A 498 56.14 5.97 37.96
C PRO A 498 56.22 7.44 37.56
#